data_AF-A0A928A200-F1
#
_entry.id   AF-A0A928A200-F1
#
_cell.length_a   1.000
_cell.length_b   1.000
_cell.length_c   1.000
_cell.angle_alpha   90.00
_cell.angle_beta   90.00
_cell.angle_gamma   90.00
#
_symmetry.space_group_name_H-M   'P 1'
#
loop_
_entity.id
_entity.type
_entity.pdbx_description
1 polymer ?
#
loop_
_entity_poly.entity_id
_entity_poly.type
_entity_poly.pdbx_seq_one_letter_code
_entity_poly.pdbx_strand_id
1 'polypeptide(L)'
;MKQESKTKIRNKFFRWSLFLLFVAFVTLYLSQATGYYEYEQSRKTAFTEEQIKQFEQDVKDGKEIDINNYLENTNKDYQNNISKVTLNVSEAISKYMKYGIEKMFEGIVKVIEE
;
A
#
# COMPACT_ATOMS: atom_id res chain seq x y z
N MET A 1 18.64 28.18 -27.07
CA MET A 1 17.66 27.14 -27.47
C MET A 1 17.56 25.93 -26.55
N LYS A 2 18.64 25.34 -26.01
CA LYS A 2 18.57 24.12 -25.18
C LYS A 2 17.98 24.29 -23.76
N GLN A 3 18.01 25.50 -23.19
CA GLN A 3 17.47 25.77 -21.85
C GLN A 3 15.95 25.98 -21.85
N GLU A 4 15.39 26.70 -22.83
CA GLU A 4 13.94 26.96 -22.92
C GLU A 4 13.09 25.69 -23.08
N SER A 5 13.63 24.66 -23.75
CA SER A 5 12.92 23.39 -23.91
C SER A 5 12.84 22.61 -22.59
N LYS A 6 13.90 22.63 -21.76
CA LYS A 6 13.93 21.96 -20.46
C LYS A 6 12.93 22.57 -19.47
N THR A 7 12.80 23.89 -19.43
CA THR A 7 11.82 24.58 -18.56
C THR A 7 10.37 24.29 -18.96
N LYS A 8 10.06 24.23 -20.27
CA LYS A 8 8.74 23.82 -20.76
C LYS A 8 8.38 22.38 -20.37
N ILE A 9 9.33 21.45 -20.46
CA ILE A 9 9.12 20.03 -20.08
C ILE A 9 8.88 19.91 -18.57
N ARG A 10 9.65 20.62 -17.74
CA ARG A 10 9.48 20.65 -16.28
C ARG A 10 8.11 21.18 -15.86
N ASN A 11 7.65 22.28 -16.46
CA ASN A 11 6.31 22.83 -16.19
C ASN A 11 5.18 21.89 -16.63
N LYS A 12 5.37 21.17 -17.75
CA LYS A 12 4.40 20.17 -18.22
C LYS A 12 4.31 18.98 -17.25
N PHE A 13 5.45 18.47 -16.77
CA PHE A 13 5.49 17.39 -15.77
C PHE A 13 4.89 17.81 -14.43
N PHE A 14 5.24 19.01 -13.93
CA PHE A 14 4.67 19.56 -12.71
C PHE A 14 3.15 19.71 -12.80
N ARG A 15 2.64 20.22 -13.93
CA ARG A 15 1.19 20.31 -14.19
C ARG A 15 0.53 18.93 -14.22
N TRP A 16 1.21 17.92 -14.75
CA TRP A 16 0.71 16.54 -14.81
C TRP A 16 0.68 15.87 -13.43
N SER A 17 1.71 16.11 -12.61
CA SER A 17 1.76 15.67 -11.22
C SER A 17 0.65 16.32 -10.38
N LEU A 18 0.43 17.63 -10.52
CA LEU A 18 -0.70 18.33 -9.88
C LEU A 18 -2.05 17.77 -10.32
N PHE A 19 -2.21 17.46 -11.62
CA PHE A 19 -3.43 16.87 -12.14
C PHE A 19 -3.67 15.47 -11.57
N LEU A 20 -2.63 14.62 -11.48
CA LEU A 20 -2.72 13.31 -10.84
C LEU A 20 -3.12 13.40 -9.36
N LEU A 21 -2.53 14.33 -8.61
CA LEU A 21 -2.90 14.58 -7.22
C LEU A 21 -4.34 15.06 -7.08
N PHE A 22 -4.81 15.93 -8.00
CA PHE A 22 -6.19 16.40 -8.02
C PHE A 22 -7.17 15.26 -8.30
N VAL A 23 -6.87 14.39 -9.27
CA VAL A 23 -7.70 13.21 -9.57
C VAL A 23 -7.74 12.26 -8.36
N ALA A 24 -6.60 11.99 -7.73
CA ALA A 24 -6.53 11.17 -6.52
C ALA A 24 -7.41 11.76 -5.38
N PHE A 25 -7.32 13.08 -5.16
CA PHE A 25 -8.16 13.77 -4.18
C PHE A 25 -9.65 13.62 -4.48
N VAL A 26 -10.07 13.85 -5.74
CA VAL A 26 -11.48 13.71 -6.14
C VAL A 26 -11.96 12.27 -5.95
N THR A 27 -11.17 11.27 -6.33
CA THR A 27 -11.54 9.85 -6.13
C THR A 27 -11.71 9.49 -4.66
N LEU A 28 -10.84 9.98 -3.78
CA LEU A 28 -10.95 9.74 -2.34
C LEU A 28 -12.16 10.46 -1.75
N TYR A 29 -12.39 11.72 -2.13
CA TYR A 29 -13.54 12.50 -1.68
C TYR A 29 -14.86 11.85 -2.11
N LEU A 30 -14.97 11.40 -3.37
CA LEU A 30 -16.14 10.68 -3.85
C LEU A 30 -16.30 9.32 -3.17
N SER A 31 -15.22 8.59 -2.92
CA SER A 31 -15.27 7.32 -2.20
C SER A 31 -15.79 7.50 -0.77
N GLN A 32 -15.41 8.60 -0.11
CA GLN A 32 -15.95 8.98 1.20
C GLN A 32 -17.42 9.42 1.08
N ALA A 33 -17.74 10.32 0.15
CA ALA A 33 -19.08 10.91 0.02
C ALA A 33 -20.15 9.93 -0.48
N THR A 34 -19.77 8.93 -1.26
CA THR A 34 -20.69 7.88 -1.76
C THR A 34 -20.93 6.78 -0.72
N GLY A 35 -20.36 6.90 0.48
CA GLY A 35 -20.50 5.91 1.55
C GLY A 35 -19.82 4.58 1.23
N TYR A 36 -19.00 4.48 0.17
CA TYR A 36 -18.28 3.25 -0.17
C TYR A 36 -17.38 2.80 0.99
N TYR A 37 -16.73 3.75 1.66
CA TYR A 37 -15.93 3.47 2.85
C TYR A 37 -16.78 2.88 4.00
N GLU A 38 -17.95 3.46 4.26
CA GLU A 38 -18.87 2.99 5.29
C GLU A 38 -19.51 1.64 4.93
N TYR A 39 -19.77 1.40 3.64
CA TYR A 39 -20.28 0.15 3.12
C TYR A 39 -19.25 -1.00 3.24
N GLU A 40 -18.01 -0.75 2.86
CA GLU A 40 -16.92 -1.73 3.01
C GLU A 40 -16.65 -2.04 4.49
N GLN A 41 -16.71 -1.02 5.36
CA GLN A 41 -16.53 -1.18 6.79
C GLN A 41 -17.69 -1.95 7.44
N SER A 42 -18.93 -1.59 7.10
CA SER A 42 -20.13 -2.29 7.61
C SER A 42 -20.20 -3.72 7.13
N ARG A 43 -19.80 -4.02 5.89
CA ARG A 43 -19.72 -5.39 5.37
C ARG A 43 -18.72 -6.23 6.16
N LYS A 44 -17.54 -5.69 6.50
CA LYS A 44 -16.55 -6.38 7.36
C LYS A 44 -17.08 -6.65 8.76
N THR A 45 -17.76 -5.67 9.36
CA THR A 45 -18.38 -5.84 10.68
C THR A 45 -19.50 -6.87 10.65
N ALA A 46 -20.37 -6.83 9.63
CA ALA A 46 -21.46 -7.79 9.47
C ALA A 46 -20.95 -9.23 9.33
N PHE A 47 -19.92 -9.47 8.51
CA PHE A 47 -19.29 -10.79 8.40
C PHE A 47 -18.70 -11.27 9.73
N THR A 48 -18.11 -10.36 10.51
CA THR A 48 -17.56 -10.69 11.83
C THR A 48 -18.67 -11.05 12.82
N GLU A 49 -19.78 -10.29 12.84
CA GLU A 49 -20.94 -10.56 13.69
C GLU A 49 -21.61 -11.89 13.35
N GLU A 50 -21.71 -12.24 12.06
CA GLU A 50 -22.25 -13.53 11.62
C GLU A 50 -21.39 -14.71 12.10
N GLN A 51 -20.07 -14.59 11.99
CA GLN A 51 -19.13 -15.60 12.48
C GLN A 51 -19.19 -15.76 14.01
N ILE A 52 -19.32 -14.66 14.75
CA ILE A 52 -19.49 -14.69 16.22
C ILE A 52 -20.82 -15.37 16.60
N LYS A 53 -21.92 -15.04 15.91
CA LYS A 53 -23.22 -15.67 16.16
C LYS A 53 -23.21 -17.18 15.89
N GLN A 54 -22.56 -17.61 14.81
CA GLN A 54 -22.37 -19.05 14.52
C GLN A 54 -21.56 -19.73 15.62
N PHE A 55 -20.46 -19.13 16.04
CA PHE A 55 -19.65 -19.64 17.15
C PHE A 55 -20.47 -19.78 18.44
N GLU A 56 -21.20 -18.74 18.85
CA GLU A 56 -22.04 -18.78 20.05
C GLU A 56 -23.14 -19.84 19.99
N GLN A 57 -23.71 -20.07 18.79
CA GLN A 57 -24.74 -21.08 18.60
C GLN A 57 -24.16 -22.50 18.67
N ASP A 58 -23.01 -22.75 18.02
CA ASP A 58 -22.36 -24.05 18.05
C ASP A 58 -21.85 -24.42 19.45
N VAL A 59 -21.44 -23.43 20.26
CA VAL A 59 -21.15 -23.60 21.71
C VAL A 59 -22.40 -24.06 22.47
N LYS A 60 -23.55 -23.40 22.25
CA LYS A 60 -24.82 -23.75 22.90
C LYS A 60 -25.31 -25.15 22.52
N ASP A 61 -25.08 -25.52 21.26
CA ASP A 61 -25.50 -26.81 20.71
C ASP A 61 -24.53 -27.95 21.07
N GLY A 62 -23.43 -27.65 21.77
CA GLY A 62 -22.46 -28.64 22.26
C GLY A 62 -21.65 -29.32 21.16
N LYS A 63 -21.51 -28.69 19.99
CA LYS A 63 -20.69 -29.21 18.89
C LYS A 63 -19.21 -29.13 19.23
N GLU A 64 -18.43 -29.99 18.59
CA GLU A 64 -16.97 -29.90 18.61
C GLU A 64 -16.51 -28.62 17.89
N ILE A 65 -15.80 -27.76 18.60
CA ILE A 65 -15.42 -26.42 18.12
C ILE A 65 -14.00 -26.46 17.55
N ASP A 66 -13.87 -26.15 16.26
CA ASP A 66 -12.58 -25.80 15.65
C ASP A 66 -12.60 -24.30 15.29
N ILE A 67 -11.71 -23.53 15.92
CA ILE A 67 -11.55 -22.08 15.70
C ILE A 67 -11.30 -21.77 14.22
N ASN A 68 -10.63 -22.66 13.48
CA ASN A 68 -10.31 -22.44 12.07
C ASN A 68 -11.57 -22.36 11.19
N ASN A 69 -12.69 -22.95 11.60
CA ASN A 69 -13.95 -22.90 10.85
C ASN A 69 -14.63 -21.52 10.91
N TYR A 70 -14.26 -20.69 11.89
CA TYR A 70 -14.82 -19.35 12.09
C TYR A 70 -13.85 -18.24 11.67
N LEU A 71 -12.62 -18.60 11.29
CA LEU A 71 -11.65 -17.66 10.74
C LEU A 71 -11.74 -17.67 9.21
N GLU A 72 -11.79 -16.50 8.58
CA GLU A 72 -11.67 -16.42 7.12
C GLU A 72 -10.32 -17.02 6.71
N ASN A 73 -10.30 -17.98 5.76
CA ASN A 73 -9.08 -18.60 5.26
C ASN A 73 -8.07 -17.51 4.84
N THR A 74 -7.06 -17.27 5.67
CA THR A 74 -6.09 -16.18 5.52
C THR A 74 -4.98 -16.48 4.52
N ASN A 75 -4.95 -17.69 3.96
CA ASN A 75 -4.05 -18.06 2.86
C ASN A 75 -4.52 -17.45 1.52
N LYS A 76 -4.52 -16.12 1.44
CA LYS A 76 -4.67 -15.39 0.17
C LYS A 76 -3.28 -15.11 -0.38
N ASP A 77 -2.95 -15.70 -1.51
CA ASP A 77 -1.74 -15.34 -2.25
C ASP A 77 -1.95 -13.97 -2.92
N TYR A 78 -1.34 -12.93 -2.35
CA TYR A 78 -1.36 -11.55 -2.88
C TYR A 78 -0.30 -11.31 -3.97
N GLN A 79 0.40 -12.35 -4.41
CA GLN A 79 1.42 -12.25 -5.44
C GLN A 79 0.79 -12.08 -6.82
N ASN A 80 0.65 -10.83 -7.26
CA ASN A 80 0.22 -10.48 -8.61
C ASN A 80 1.33 -9.72 -9.36
N ASN A 81 1.10 -9.42 -10.63
CA ASN A 81 2.08 -8.72 -11.47
C ASN A 81 2.43 -7.32 -10.92
N ILE A 82 1.49 -6.63 -10.25
CA ILE A 82 1.74 -5.34 -9.59
C ILE A 82 2.65 -5.52 -8.37
N SER A 83 2.42 -6.58 -7.58
CA SER A 83 3.28 -6.94 -6.45
C SER A 83 4.71 -7.19 -6.91
N LYS A 84 4.92 -7.95 -8.00
CA LYS A 84 6.25 -8.19 -8.58
C LYS A 84 6.93 -6.90 -9.07
N VAL A 85 6.18 -6.01 -9.73
CA VAL A 85 6.71 -4.71 -10.16
C VAL A 85 7.12 -3.85 -8.96
N THR A 86 6.28 -3.82 -7.92
CA THR A 86 6.56 -3.05 -6.70
C THR A 86 7.78 -3.58 -5.96
N LEU A 87 7.94 -4.91 -5.89
CA LEU A 87 9.12 -5.56 -5.32
C LEU A 87 10.39 -5.17 -6.10
N ASN A 88 10.36 -5.24 -7.42
CA ASN A 88 11.52 -4.84 -8.24
C ASN A 88 11.87 -3.35 -8.05
N VAL A 89 10.86 -2.49 -7.92
CA VAL A 89 11.06 -1.06 -7.65
C VAL A 89 11.66 -0.85 -6.25
N SER A 90 11.16 -1.55 -5.22
CA SER A 90 11.66 -1.43 -3.85
C SER A 90 13.11 -1.94 -3.74
N GLU A 91 13.43 -3.04 -4.42
CA GLU A 91 14.79 -3.57 -4.50
C GLU A 91 15.74 -2.60 -5.19
N ALA A 92 15.31 -1.99 -6.30
CA ALA A 92 16.10 -0.98 -7.01
C ALA A 92 16.39 0.23 -6.10
N ILE A 93 15.36 0.76 -5.42
CA ILE A 93 15.52 1.86 -4.46
C ILE A 93 16.50 1.46 -3.34
N SER A 94 16.32 0.26 -2.77
CA SER A 94 17.16 -0.24 -1.68
C SER A 94 18.63 -0.34 -2.11
N LYS A 95 18.90 -0.81 -3.34
CA LYS A 95 20.25 -0.90 -3.88
C LYS A 95 20.90 0.48 -4.03
N TYR A 96 20.19 1.46 -4.59
CA TYR A 96 20.72 2.82 -4.73
C TYR A 96 20.93 3.50 -3.38
N MET A 97 20.03 3.25 -2.41
CA MET A 97 20.16 3.80 -1.06
C MET A 97 21.36 3.22 -0.34
N LYS A 98 21.57 1.89 -0.41
CA LYS A 98 22.75 1.22 0.13
C LYS A 98 24.04 1.77 -0.49
N TYR A 99 24.09 1.89 -1.82
CA TYR A 99 25.24 2.47 -2.52
C TYR A 99 25.51 3.92 -2.08
N GLY A 100 24.45 4.73 -1.94
CA GLY A 100 24.57 6.11 -1.45
C GLY A 100 25.16 6.17 -0.04
N ILE A 101 24.68 5.32 0.87
CA ILE A 101 25.19 5.23 2.24
C ILE A 101 26.65 4.78 2.26
N GLU A 102 27.01 3.72 1.53
CA GLU A 102 28.39 3.23 1.41
C GLU A 102 29.33 4.32 0.91
N LYS A 103 28.93 5.06 -0.13
CA LYS A 103 29.71 6.19 -0.66
C LYS A 103 29.88 7.33 0.34
N MET A 104 28.85 7.63 1.13
CA MET A 104 28.97 8.63 2.21
C MET A 104 29.94 8.17 3.29
N PHE A 105 29.87 6.91 3.72
CA PHE A 105 30.78 6.35 4.71
C PHE A 105 32.22 6.31 4.21
N GLU A 106 32.46 5.87 2.97
CA GLU A 106 33.78 5.94 2.33
C GLU A 106 34.33 7.37 2.30
N GLY A 107 33.47 8.36 1.98
CA GLY A 107 33.85 9.77 1.99
C GLY A 107 34.21 10.28 3.38
N ILE A 108 33.47 9.89 4.42
CA ILE A 108 33.75 10.26 5.81
C ILE A 108 35.08 9.64 6.28
N VAL A 109 35.30 8.34 6.03
CA VAL A 109 36.54 7.65 6.40
C VAL A 109 37.74 8.32 5.72
N LYS A 110 37.62 8.62 4.43
CA LYS A 110 38.68 9.27 3.67
C LYS A 110 39.06 10.66 4.22
N VAL A 111 38.08 11.43 4.71
CA VAL A 111 38.31 12.76 5.31
C VAL A 111 38.90 12.66 6.72
N ILE A 112 38.64 11.57 7.45
CA ILE A 112 39.21 11.33 8.79
C ILE A 112 40.66 10.80 8.70
N GLU A 113 40.98 10.06 7.64
CA GLU A 113 42.32 9.52 7.37
C GLU A 113 43.27 10.54 6.70
N GLU A 114 42.77 11.68 6.21
CA GLU A 114 43.53 12.81 5.65
C GLU A 114 43.94 13.82 6.74
#